data_AF-A0A6A6V953-F1
#
_entry.id   AF-A0A6A6V953-F1
#
_cell.length_a   1.000
_cell.length_b   1.000
_cell.length_c   1.000
_cell.angle_alpha   90.00
_cell.angle_beta   90.00
_cell.angle_gamma   90.00
#
_symmetry.space_group_name_H-M   'P 1'
#
loop_
_entity.id
_entity.type
_entity.pdbx_description
1 polymer ?
#
loop_
_entity_poly.entity_id
_entity_poly.type
_entity_poly.pdbx_seq_one_letter_code
_entity_poly.pdbx_strand_id
1 'polypeptide(L)'
;MLGLSLMLGLNLASSLKRCATILRWSILTKRYVDLEVFDLLLGVETLTKVMKLMVISIPGLHRLNCMRSVPWFRDARKDATKWTSVLCLLWLLVNLGAQILVASLSLFWPVDPSQGTPLLTYGNVSVADLTTWKQHDRAALPWEMSEGEVEAAYNLMSMEAAWSYGFTATRYPVFAVGDVQRDLSSVAGTPLYAGDGFYEYRFINRNPEHLFTEYLIGSRTVQARAACTRLETKGGYFREESDNLLYVEARYPGGPWKRHHLPEVVDGSITWIAHFTVDCGPRCTSLTVFQNSDIATITHNSLFQCNSTLLPVTGGEQDFTNLNEDERTHIYGTDEWATIAAGSIAWTGTISEQDNYTLNARSYLRGSEWSPYHIVSATEVEKLLARYAIGAVAAFDDHGLRFSVKGQFTKPVLGQQLNVDWIWVLSLLGAICGIQFAALVALLVLANKAIIRDDSFVSLAMLLRPIVNRIGEEGMGLSGEEIKEHPKLKFKRVRYGYREGDKGEPKQVDIFFEGKDTLEGKERWTPGLYN
;
A
#
# COMPACT_ATOMS: atom_id res chain seq x y z
N MET A 1 2.54 18.32 -6.39
CA MET A 1 3.50 17.35 -6.96
C MET A 1 3.45 17.31 -8.49
N LEU A 2 2.33 16.95 -9.13
CA LEU A 2 2.17 16.98 -10.60
C LEU A 2 2.47 18.35 -11.26
N GLY A 3 2.21 19.45 -10.54
CA GLY A 3 2.50 20.80 -11.05
C GLY A 3 3.99 21.07 -11.30
N LEU A 4 4.89 20.53 -10.47
CA LEU A 4 6.34 20.75 -10.62
C LEU A 4 6.91 19.97 -11.81
N SER A 5 6.47 18.72 -12.02
CA SER A 5 6.87 17.94 -13.20
C SER A 5 6.34 18.56 -14.48
N LEU A 6 5.08 19.03 -14.50
CA LEU A 6 4.52 19.76 -15.64
C LEU A 6 5.30 21.05 -15.96
N MET A 7 5.63 21.85 -14.93
CA MET A 7 6.45 23.06 -15.11
C MET A 7 7.83 22.73 -15.68
N LEU A 8 8.48 21.67 -15.18
CA LEU A 8 9.77 21.21 -15.70
C LEU A 8 9.66 20.77 -17.17
N GLY A 9 8.61 20.02 -17.53
CA GLY A 9 8.37 19.57 -18.89
C GLY A 9 8.10 20.71 -19.86
N LEU A 10 7.32 21.72 -19.45
CA LEU A 10 7.08 22.93 -20.23
C LEU A 10 8.35 23.76 -20.43
N ASN A 11 9.18 23.90 -19.39
CA ASN A 11 10.46 24.59 -19.49
C ASN A 11 11.41 23.89 -20.47
N LEU A 12 11.53 22.57 -20.34
CA LEU A 12 12.33 21.72 -21.23
C LEU A 12 11.88 21.85 -22.69
N ALA A 13 10.58 21.73 -22.95
CA ALA A 13 10.01 21.86 -24.29
C ALA A 13 10.24 23.27 -24.88
N SER A 14 10.09 24.32 -24.06
CA SER A 14 10.33 25.71 -24.48
C SER A 14 11.81 25.96 -24.84
N SER A 15 12.74 25.48 -24.00
CA SER A 15 14.18 25.57 -24.24
C SER A 15 14.60 24.86 -25.53
N LEU A 16 14.14 23.62 -25.71
CA LEU A 16 14.39 22.85 -26.92
C LEU A 16 13.83 23.60 -28.14
N LYS A 17 12.57 24.04 -28.10
CA LYS A 17 11.94 24.80 -29.20
C LYS A 17 12.80 25.99 -29.63
N ARG A 18 13.31 26.77 -28.67
CA ARG A 18 14.19 27.91 -28.96
C ARG A 18 15.48 27.47 -29.66
N CYS A 19 16.05 26.33 -29.28
CA CYS A 19 17.23 25.78 -29.95
C CYS A 19 16.94 25.41 -31.41
N ALA A 20 15.78 24.81 -31.71
CA ALA A 20 15.39 24.48 -33.07
C ALA A 20 15.16 25.72 -33.96
N THR A 21 14.54 26.78 -33.40
CA THR A 21 14.35 28.05 -34.10
C THR A 21 15.67 28.65 -34.56
N ILE A 22 16.70 28.59 -33.72
CA ILE A 22 18.04 29.08 -34.07
C ILE A 22 18.69 28.16 -35.14
N LEU A 23 18.55 26.85 -34.98
CA LEU A 23 19.17 25.85 -35.85
C LEU A 23 18.61 25.88 -37.29
N ARG A 24 17.37 26.36 -37.49
CA ARG A 24 16.74 26.49 -38.83
C ARG A 24 17.60 27.32 -39.79
N TRP A 25 18.25 28.37 -39.32
CA TRP A 25 19.10 29.24 -40.14
C TRP A 25 20.35 28.51 -40.64
N SER A 26 20.91 27.61 -39.84
CA SER A 26 22.03 26.74 -40.23
C SER A 26 21.64 25.72 -41.30
N ILE A 27 20.37 25.29 -41.32
CA ILE A 27 19.86 24.39 -42.37
C ILE A 27 19.64 25.17 -43.66
N LEU A 28 19.02 26.35 -43.58
CA LEU A 28 18.69 27.21 -44.73
C LEU A 28 19.93 27.76 -45.45
N THR A 29 21.03 27.99 -44.74
CA THR A 29 22.30 28.45 -45.34
C THR A 29 22.99 27.41 -46.21
N LYS A 30 22.74 26.11 -46.01
CA LYS A 30 23.53 25.05 -46.64
C LYS A 30 23.00 24.59 -47.98
N ARG A 31 21.74 24.88 -48.33
CA ARG A 31 21.05 24.23 -49.47
C ARG A 31 20.08 25.16 -50.18
N TYR A 32 19.90 24.91 -51.48
CA TYR A 32 18.79 25.41 -52.26
C TYR A 32 17.57 24.52 -52.03
N VAL A 33 16.44 25.13 -51.71
CA VAL A 33 15.22 24.49 -51.22
C VAL A 33 14.02 25.09 -51.94
N ASP A 34 12.98 24.29 -52.21
CA ASP A 34 11.72 24.81 -52.75
C ASP A 34 11.05 25.83 -51.80
N LEU A 35 10.31 26.80 -52.35
CA LEU A 35 9.62 27.85 -51.58
C LEU A 35 8.68 27.31 -50.50
N GLU A 36 8.00 26.18 -50.74
CA GLU A 36 7.13 25.55 -49.74
C GLU A 36 7.94 24.98 -48.57
N VAL A 37 9.03 24.28 -48.88
CA VAL A 37 9.92 23.69 -47.88
C VAL A 37 10.65 24.81 -47.10
N PHE A 38 10.98 25.91 -47.76
CA PHE A 38 11.54 27.12 -47.14
C PHE A 38 10.56 27.77 -46.14
N ASP A 39 9.29 27.93 -46.50
CA ASP A 39 8.23 28.45 -45.60
C ASP A 39 7.97 27.50 -44.41
N LEU A 40 7.98 26.18 -44.65
CA LEU A 40 7.87 25.19 -43.58
C LEU A 40 9.08 25.21 -42.63
N LEU A 41 10.29 25.41 -43.15
CA LEU A 41 11.52 25.55 -42.36
C LEU A 41 11.54 26.84 -41.53
N LEU A 42 11.04 27.94 -42.09
CA LEU A 42 10.82 29.17 -41.33
C LEU A 42 9.80 28.96 -40.21
N GLY A 43 8.77 28.15 -40.46
CA GLY A 43 7.74 27.82 -39.47
C GLY A 43 8.06 26.68 -38.49
N VAL A 44 9.32 26.26 -38.31
CA VAL A 44 9.73 25.13 -37.43
C VAL A 44 9.31 25.30 -35.96
N GLU A 45 8.97 26.51 -35.54
CA GLU A 45 8.41 26.80 -34.21
C GLU A 45 7.10 26.07 -33.89
N THR A 46 6.35 25.66 -34.92
CA THR A 46 5.14 24.85 -34.76
C THR A 46 5.38 23.39 -35.12
N LEU A 47 5.11 22.49 -34.16
CA LEU A 47 5.27 21.05 -34.35
C LEU A 47 4.43 20.53 -35.53
N THR A 48 3.29 21.16 -35.82
CA THR A 48 2.43 20.84 -36.97
C THR A 48 3.13 21.09 -38.31
N LYS A 49 3.88 22.19 -38.45
CA LYS A 49 4.68 22.48 -39.65
C LYS A 49 5.88 21.54 -39.77
N VAL A 50 6.51 21.18 -38.65
CA VAL A 50 7.58 20.17 -38.64
C VAL A 50 7.05 18.78 -39.05
N MET A 51 5.85 18.41 -38.59
CA MET A 51 5.19 17.16 -38.99
C MET A 51 4.83 17.18 -40.49
N LYS A 52 4.27 18.30 -41.00
CA LYS A 52 4.01 18.48 -42.44
C LYS A 52 5.30 18.37 -43.25
N LEU A 53 6.38 19.01 -42.79
CA LEU A 53 7.72 18.94 -43.39
C LEU A 53 8.29 17.52 -43.38
N MET A 54 8.12 16.78 -42.27
CA MET A 54 8.52 15.37 -42.16
C MET A 54 7.79 14.53 -43.21
N VAL A 55 6.47 14.66 -43.29
CA VAL A 55 5.58 13.90 -44.20
C VAL A 55 5.94 14.15 -45.67
N ILE A 56 6.14 15.41 -46.05
CA ILE A 56 6.51 15.78 -47.43
C ILE A 56 7.89 15.22 -47.82
N SER A 57 8.79 15.06 -46.85
CA SER A 57 10.16 14.59 -47.08
C SER A 57 10.34 13.06 -46.95
N ILE A 58 9.30 12.28 -46.66
CA ILE A 58 9.41 10.80 -46.55
C ILE A 58 9.58 10.17 -47.95
N PRO A 59 10.71 9.49 -48.23
CA PRO A 59 10.90 8.79 -49.49
C PRO A 59 9.99 7.55 -49.57
N GLY A 60 9.09 7.50 -50.56
CA GLY A 60 8.30 6.30 -50.89
C GLY A 60 6.84 6.29 -50.43
N LEU A 61 6.40 7.24 -49.61
CA LEU A 61 5.01 7.33 -49.14
C LEU A 61 4.01 7.60 -50.28
N HIS A 62 4.50 8.13 -51.41
CA HIS A 62 3.72 8.38 -52.64
C HIS A 62 3.26 7.10 -53.37
N ARG A 63 3.75 5.90 -53.03
CA ARG A 63 3.31 4.63 -53.66
C ARG A 63 1.98 4.09 -53.11
N LEU A 64 1.50 4.59 -51.97
CA LEU A 64 0.25 4.13 -51.35
C LEU A 64 -0.93 4.95 -51.88
N ASN A 65 -1.71 4.38 -52.81
CA ASN A 65 -2.87 5.04 -53.44
C ASN A 65 -3.92 5.56 -52.43
N CYS A 66 -4.02 4.97 -51.25
CA CYS A 66 -5.02 5.35 -50.23
C CYS A 66 -4.75 6.73 -49.60
N MET A 67 -3.49 7.15 -49.48
CA MET A 67 -3.14 8.43 -48.85
C MET A 67 -3.28 9.65 -49.77
N ARG A 68 -3.53 9.48 -51.07
CA ARG A 68 -3.77 10.58 -52.03
C ARG A 68 -5.08 11.34 -51.78
N SER A 69 -6.01 10.74 -51.04
CA SER A 69 -7.31 11.34 -50.72
C SER A 69 -7.22 12.47 -49.69
N VAL A 70 -6.14 12.54 -48.91
CA VAL A 70 -6.03 13.48 -47.80
C VAL A 70 -5.36 14.78 -48.31
N PRO A 71 -5.96 15.97 -48.09
CA PRO A 71 -5.44 17.25 -48.60
C PRO A 71 -3.98 17.53 -48.26
N TRP A 72 -3.54 17.10 -47.06
CA TRP A 72 -2.14 17.24 -46.60
C TRP A 72 -1.10 16.51 -47.45
N PHE A 73 -1.50 15.52 -48.25
CA PHE A 73 -0.60 14.65 -49.02
C PHE A 73 -0.66 14.90 -50.53
N ARG A 74 -1.51 15.83 -51.02
CA ARG A 74 -1.62 16.16 -52.45
C ARG A 74 -0.41 16.93 -52.99
N ASP A 75 0.24 17.73 -52.15
CA ASP A 75 1.28 18.69 -52.59
C ASP A 75 2.71 18.23 -52.33
N ALA A 76 2.92 16.94 -52.04
CA ALA A 76 4.26 16.38 -51.78
C ALA A 76 5.15 16.41 -53.05
N ARG A 77 5.79 17.55 -53.29
CA ARG A 77 6.70 17.81 -54.41
C ARG A 77 8.07 17.16 -54.13
N LYS A 78 8.75 16.70 -55.19
CA LYS A 78 10.00 15.92 -55.15
C LYS A 78 11.21 16.74 -54.65
N ASP A 79 11.28 17.01 -53.35
CA ASP A 79 12.55 17.32 -52.67
C ASP A 79 12.92 16.15 -51.75
N ALA A 80 13.27 15.03 -52.39
CA ALA A 80 13.63 13.78 -51.74
C ALA A 80 15.03 13.88 -51.10
N THR A 81 15.14 14.57 -49.96
CA THR A 81 16.36 14.51 -49.14
C THR A 81 16.10 13.62 -47.93
N LYS A 82 16.60 12.38 -47.97
CA LYS A 82 16.42 11.38 -46.90
C LYS A 82 16.77 11.92 -45.50
N TRP A 83 17.71 12.86 -45.41
CA TRP A 83 18.21 13.43 -44.17
C TRP A 83 17.28 14.43 -43.47
N THR A 84 16.45 15.19 -44.20
CA THR A 84 15.57 16.19 -43.58
C THR A 84 14.42 15.54 -42.82
N SER A 85 13.83 14.50 -43.41
CA SER A 85 12.80 13.69 -42.76
C SER A 85 13.34 13.03 -41.47
N VAL A 86 14.56 12.49 -41.52
CA VAL A 86 15.23 11.91 -40.34
C VAL A 86 15.49 12.96 -39.26
N LEU A 87 15.89 14.18 -39.64
CA LEU A 87 16.13 15.26 -38.69
C LEU A 87 14.82 15.73 -38.02
N CYS A 88 13.74 15.86 -38.80
CA CYS A 88 12.42 16.19 -38.27
C CYS A 88 11.85 15.08 -37.37
N LEU A 89 12.03 13.81 -37.76
CA LEU A 89 11.63 12.68 -36.93
C LEU A 89 12.42 12.65 -35.62
N LEU A 90 13.75 12.81 -35.69
CA LEU A 90 14.60 12.88 -34.50
C LEU A 90 14.17 14.03 -33.59
N TRP A 91 13.86 15.20 -34.16
CA TRP A 91 13.35 16.35 -33.42
C TRP A 91 12.04 16.05 -32.70
N LEU A 92 11.09 15.41 -33.38
CA LEU A 92 9.80 15.02 -32.79
C LEU A 92 10.00 13.98 -31.68
N LEU A 93 10.86 12.98 -31.90
CA LEU A 93 11.19 11.95 -30.91
C LEU A 93 11.87 12.53 -29.67
N VAL A 94 12.77 13.50 -29.84
CA VAL A 94 13.43 14.18 -28.70
C VAL A 94 12.41 14.98 -27.89
N ASN A 95 11.51 15.74 -28.53
CA ASN A 95 10.48 16.49 -27.81
C ASN A 95 9.48 15.58 -27.10
N LEU A 96 9.00 14.53 -27.79
CA LEU A 96 8.07 13.58 -27.21
C LEU A 96 8.72 12.77 -26.08
N GLY A 97 9.94 12.26 -26.32
CA GLY A 97 10.72 11.50 -25.35
C GLY A 97 11.05 12.32 -24.11
N ALA A 98 11.42 13.60 -24.26
CA ALA A 98 11.64 14.53 -23.16
C ALA A 98 10.40 14.69 -22.27
N GLN A 99 9.21 14.80 -22.87
CA GLN A 99 7.96 14.90 -22.12
C GLN A 99 7.60 13.59 -21.41
N ILE A 100 7.81 12.44 -22.08
CA ILE A 100 7.60 11.11 -21.48
C ILE A 100 8.56 10.90 -20.30
N LEU A 101 9.83 11.28 -20.41
CA LEU A 101 10.82 11.18 -19.33
C LEU A 101 10.37 11.98 -18.10
N VAL A 102 9.90 13.23 -18.32
CA VAL A 102 9.41 14.07 -17.23
C VAL A 102 8.13 13.50 -16.59
N ALA A 103 7.22 12.95 -17.39
CA ALA A 103 6.05 12.26 -16.86
C ALA A 103 6.44 11.00 -16.07
N SER A 104 7.42 10.24 -16.55
CA SER A 104 7.89 9.00 -15.91
C SER A 104 8.57 9.23 -14.57
N LEU A 105 9.09 10.44 -14.29
CA LEU A 105 9.56 10.80 -12.95
C LEU A 105 8.46 10.58 -11.90
N SER A 106 7.18 10.70 -12.29
CA SER A 106 6.09 10.53 -11.35
C SER A 106 5.86 9.08 -10.89
N LEU A 107 6.48 8.10 -11.56
CA LEU A 107 6.33 6.67 -11.26
C LEU A 107 7.36 6.18 -10.23
N PHE A 108 8.49 6.86 -10.08
CA PHE A 108 9.63 6.42 -9.24
C PHE A 108 9.66 7.07 -7.84
N TRP A 109 8.55 7.68 -7.45
CA TRP A 109 8.35 8.32 -6.15
C TRP A 109 6.91 8.06 -5.62
N PRO A 110 6.42 6.81 -5.60
CA PRO A 110 5.08 6.51 -5.11
C PRO A 110 4.91 6.96 -3.67
N VAL A 111 3.71 7.45 -3.37
CA VAL A 111 3.26 7.72 -1.99
C VAL A 111 2.46 6.51 -1.58
N ASP A 112 3.13 5.58 -0.91
CA ASP A 112 2.51 4.36 -0.44
C ASP A 112 2.00 4.54 1.00
N PRO A 113 0.94 3.84 1.40
CA PRO A 113 0.57 3.78 2.81
C PRO A 113 1.71 3.16 3.62
N SER A 114 2.05 3.79 4.74
CA SER A 114 3.05 3.30 5.69
C SER A 114 2.61 1.96 6.26
N GLN A 115 3.33 0.88 5.91
CA GLN A 115 3.06 -0.48 6.39
C GLN A 115 3.65 -0.73 7.79
N GLY A 116 4.69 0.01 8.18
CA GLY A 116 5.50 -0.32 9.37
C GLY A 116 5.05 0.33 10.67
N THR A 117 4.48 1.53 10.61
CA THR A 117 4.01 2.26 11.80
C THR A 117 2.84 3.16 11.44
N PRO A 118 1.71 3.09 12.19
CA PRO A 118 0.62 4.04 12.03
C PRO A 118 1.06 5.44 12.49
N LEU A 119 0.50 6.47 11.88
CA LEU A 119 0.62 7.84 12.37
C LEU A 119 -0.30 8.00 13.58
N LEU A 120 0.21 8.53 14.70
CA LEU A 120 -0.59 8.77 15.89
C LEU A 120 -1.17 10.18 15.85
N THR A 121 -2.49 10.27 16.07
CA THR A 121 -3.22 11.54 16.09
C THR A 121 -4.03 11.65 17.38
N TYR A 122 -4.42 12.88 17.72
CA TYR A 122 -5.31 13.10 18.86
C TYR A 122 -6.76 12.76 18.47
N GLY A 123 -7.40 11.86 19.22
CA GLY A 123 -8.78 11.46 18.95
C GLY A 123 -9.27 10.33 19.84
N ASN A 124 -10.35 9.68 19.43
CA ASN A 124 -10.91 8.55 20.16
C ASN A 124 -10.19 7.26 19.75
N VAL A 125 -9.92 6.40 20.74
CA VAL A 125 -9.27 5.10 20.56
C VAL A 125 -10.25 4.01 20.97
N SER A 126 -10.39 2.99 20.12
CA SER A 126 -11.18 1.80 20.44
C SER A 126 -10.28 0.74 21.08
N VAL A 127 -10.74 0.20 22.20
CA VAL A 127 -10.11 -0.88 22.97
C VAL A 127 -11.13 -1.98 23.25
N ALA A 128 -10.69 -3.20 23.57
CA ALA A 128 -11.60 -4.21 24.12
C ALA A 128 -12.23 -3.75 25.44
N ASP A 129 -13.51 -4.05 25.61
CA ASP A 129 -14.25 -3.84 26.86
C ASP A 129 -14.11 -5.07 27.77
N LEU A 130 -13.27 -4.97 28.78
CA LEU A 130 -12.94 -6.09 29.67
C LEU A 130 -13.89 -6.21 30.89
N THR A 131 -15.11 -5.67 30.79
CA THR A 131 -16.12 -5.77 31.86
C THR A 131 -17.06 -6.95 31.69
N THR A 132 -17.40 -7.30 30.45
CA THR A 132 -18.31 -8.40 30.12
C THR A 132 -17.90 -9.09 28.82
N TRP A 133 -18.19 -10.38 28.72
CA TRP A 133 -17.92 -11.16 27.50
C TRP A 133 -19.05 -11.04 26.46
N LYS A 134 -20.24 -10.58 26.87
CA LYS A 134 -21.41 -10.43 25.99
C LYS A 134 -22.23 -9.18 26.36
N GLN A 135 -22.81 -8.55 25.33
CA GLN A 135 -23.63 -7.36 25.51
C GLN A 135 -24.97 -7.73 26.18
N HIS A 136 -25.35 -6.95 27.20
CA HIS A 136 -26.61 -7.09 27.91
C HIS A 136 -27.74 -6.51 27.05
N ASP A 137 -28.26 -7.29 26.10
CA ASP A 137 -29.47 -6.91 25.39
C ASP A 137 -30.69 -7.54 26.07
N ARG A 138 -31.40 -6.74 26.89
CA ARG A 138 -32.62 -7.19 27.58
C ARG A 138 -33.77 -7.50 26.60
N ALA A 139 -33.74 -6.95 25.38
CA ALA A 139 -34.79 -7.18 24.38
C ALA A 139 -34.69 -8.56 23.71
N ALA A 140 -33.53 -9.23 23.84
CA ALA A 140 -33.26 -10.54 23.23
C ALA A 140 -33.63 -11.73 24.15
N LEU A 141 -33.97 -11.48 25.41
CA LEU A 141 -34.38 -12.53 26.35
C LEU A 141 -35.90 -12.73 26.33
N PRO A 142 -36.40 -13.97 26.52
CA PRO A 142 -37.82 -14.22 26.68
C PRO A 142 -38.41 -13.34 27.78
N TRP A 143 -39.52 -12.67 27.47
CA TRP A 143 -40.27 -11.87 28.42
C TRP A 143 -40.83 -12.81 29.51
N GLU A 144 -40.64 -12.46 30.79
CA GLU A 144 -40.92 -13.24 32.02
C GLU A 144 -39.71 -13.95 32.69
N MET A 145 -38.57 -13.28 32.83
CA MET A 145 -37.54 -13.67 33.82
C MET A 145 -37.40 -12.60 34.90
N SER A 146 -37.18 -13.03 36.15
CA SER A 146 -36.81 -12.13 37.25
C SER A 146 -35.40 -11.57 37.05
N GLU A 147 -35.09 -10.46 37.71
CA GLU A 147 -33.79 -9.78 37.55
C GLU A 147 -32.60 -10.70 37.90
N GLY A 148 -32.74 -11.58 38.90
CA GLY A 148 -31.70 -12.56 39.24
C GLY A 148 -31.51 -13.68 38.20
N GLU A 149 -32.59 -14.11 37.54
CA GLU A 149 -32.52 -15.11 36.46
C GLU A 149 -31.89 -14.54 35.19
N VAL A 150 -32.15 -13.25 34.92
CA VAL A 150 -31.54 -12.50 33.83
C VAL A 150 -30.02 -12.42 33.99
N GLU A 151 -29.53 -12.05 35.18
CA GLU A 151 -28.09 -12.00 35.47
C GLU A 151 -27.42 -13.37 35.36
N ALA A 152 -28.05 -14.41 35.91
CA ALA A 152 -27.55 -15.79 35.79
C ALA A 152 -27.44 -16.23 34.31
N ALA A 153 -28.45 -15.90 33.49
CA ALA A 153 -28.43 -16.19 32.07
C ALA A 153 -27.32 -15.44 31.34
N TYR A 154 -27.06 -14.17 31.66
CA TYR A 154 -25.95 -13.41 31.07
C TYR A 154 -24.58 -13.97 31.45
N ASN A 155 -24.41 -14.44 32.69
CA ASN A 155 -23.18 -15.08 33.13
C ASN A 155 -22.90 -16.38 32.36
N LEU A 156 -23.92 -17.20 32.10
CA LEU A 156 -23.79 -18.40 31.27
C LEU A 156 -23.46 -18.08 29.82
N MET A 157 -24.10 -17.06 29.26
CA MET A 157 -23.79 -16.63 27.90
C MET A 157 -22.38 -16.05 27.80
N SER A 158 -21.90 -15.38 28.84
CA SER A 158 -20.52 -14.87 28.93
C SER A 158 -19.50 -15.99 28.99
N MET A 159 -19.80 -17.06 29.73
CA MET A 159 -19.00 -18.28 29.79
C MET A 159 -18.90 -18.99 28.44
N GLU A 160 -20.02 -19.18 27.74
CA GLU A 160 -20.03 -19.73 26.38
C GLU A 160 -19.26 -18.86 25.38
N ALA A 161 -19.42 -17.53 25.49
CA ALA A 161 -18.69 -16.59 24.65
C ALA A 161 -17.18 -16.72 24.87
N ALA A 162 -16.72 -16.78 26.13
CA ALA A 162 -15.31 -16.96 26.46
C ALA A 162 -14.74 -18.27 25.89
N TRP A 163 -15.50 -19.36 25.96
CA TRP A 163 -15.13 -20.62 25.29
C TRP A 163 -15.00 -20.44 23.78
N SER A 164 -15.97 -19.82 23.12
CA SER A 164 -15.94 -19.59 21.66
C SER A 164 -14.73 -18.76 21.22
N TYR A 165 -14.36 -17.73 21.98
CA TYR A 165 -13.14 -16.95 21.71
C TYR A 165 -11.87 -17.79 21.90
N GLY A 166 -11.78 -18.59 22.97
CA GLY A 166 -10.64 -19.49 23.18
C GLY A 166 -10.50 -20.53 22.06
N PHE A 167 -11.63 -21.07 21.57
CA PHE A 167 -11.64 -21.96 20.41
C PHE A 167 -11.18 -21.25 19.12
N THR A 168 -11.60 -20.00 18.92
CA THR A 168 -11.16 -19.17 17.78
C THR A 168 -9.63 -18.99 17.78
N ALA A 169 -9.04 -18.77 18.96
CA ALA A 169 -7.61 -18.59 19.13
C ALA A 169 -6.76 -19.85 18.91
N THR A 170 -7.36 -21.03 18.70
CA THR A 170 -6.62 -22.27 18.36
C THR A 170 -5.70 -22.08 17.14
N ARG A 171 -6.08 -21.19 16.20
CA ARG A 171 -5.29 -20.90 14.99
C ARG A 171 -4.27 -19.77 15.16
N TYR A 172 -4.25 -19.10 16.32
CA TYR A 172 -3.38 -17.95 16.52
C TYR A 172 -1.91 -18.38 16.69
N PRO A 173 -0.97 -17.65 16.06
CA PRO A 173 0.43 -18.00 16.14
C PRO A 173 1.00 -17.69 17.52
N VAL A 174 2.01 -18.48 17.91
CA VAL A 174 2.68 -18.33 19.21
C VAL A 174 4.15 -18.06 19.02
N PHE A 175 4.61 -17.00 19.66
CA PHE A 175 5.99 -16.52 19.62
C PHE A 175 6.60 -16.56 21.02
N ALA A 176 7.92 -16.48 21.12
CA ALA A 176 8.58 -16.27 22.41
C ALA A 176 8.36 -14.82 22.86
N VAL A 177 8.30 -14.56 24.17
CA VAL A 177 8.09 -13.20 24.74
C VAL A 177 9.06 -12.14 24.20
N GLY A 178 10.29 -12.54 23.85
CA GLY A 178 11.30 -11.65 23.28
C GLY A 178 11.13 -11.34 21.78
N ASP A 179 10.33 -12.11 21.05
CA ASP A 179 10.12 -11.97 19.59
C ASP A 179 8.84 -11.19 19.30
N VAL A 180 8.90 -9.88 19.50
CA VAL A 180 7.75 -8.99 19.41
C VAL A 180 7.34 -8.75 17.96
N GLN A 181 6.20 -9.29 17.57
CA GLN A 181 5.61 -9.03 16.26
C GLN A 181 4.94 -7.66 16.27
N ARG A 182 5.37 -6.77 15.36
CA ARG A 182 4.79 -5.43 15.20
C ARG A 182 3.84 -5.31 14.01
N ASP A 183 4.01 -6.19 13.02
CA ASP A 183 3.19 -6.26 11.82
C ASP A 183 2.33 -7.52 11.89
N LEU A 184 1.01 -7.33 11.92
CA LEU A 184 0.04 -8.42 11.99
C LEU A 184 -0.48 -8.85 10.61
N SER A 185 -0.03 -8.21 9.51
CA SER A 185 -0.55 -8.46 8.16
C SER A 185 -0.27 -9.87 7.64
N SER A 186 0.79 -10.52 8.14
CA SER A 186 1.25 -11.84 7.67
C SER A 186 0.78 -13.01 8.54
N VAL A 187 0.08 -12.73 9.65
CA VAL A 187 -0.33 -13.73 10.62
C VAL A 187 -1.83 -14.01 10.56
N ALA A 188 -2.22 -15.25 10.86
CA ALA A 188 -3.63 -15.70 10.82
C ALA A 188 -4.52 -15.17 11.96
N GLY A 189 -4.00 -14.28 12.81
CA GLY A 189 -4.68 -13.75 13.99
C GLY A 189 -3.71 -13.00 14.91
N THR A 190 -4.17 -12.59 16.09
CA THR A 190 -3.33 -11.85 17.04
C THR A 190 -2.31 -12.79 17.71
N PRO A 191 -1.04 -12.38 17.85
CA PRO A 191 0.02 -13.24 18.36
C PRO A 191 -0.12 -13.46 19.87
N LEU A 192 0.12 -14.70 20.29
CA LEU A 192 0.28 -15.05 21.71
C LEU A 192 1.77 -15.20 22.02
N TYR A 193 2.18 -14.85 23.23
CA TYR A 193 3.57 -14.90 23.65
C TYR A 193 3.76 -15.96 24.74
N ALA A 194 4.53 -17.00 24.45
CA ALA A 194 4.85 -18.06 25.40
C ALA A 194 6.09 -17.71 26.22
N GLY A 195 5.93 -17.72 27.55
CA GLY A 195 7.00 -17.61 28.53
C GLY A 195 7.23 -18.91 29.30
N ASP A 196 8.05 -18.85 30.35
CA ASP A 196 8.30 -20.01 31.22
C ASP A 196 7.15 -20.18 32.23
N GLY A 197 6.23 -21.10 31.95
CA GLY A 197 5.07 -21.38 32.81
C GLY A 197 3.92 -20.38 32.69
N PHE A 198 3.94 -19.49 31.69
CA PHE A 198 2.85 -18.54 31.43
C PHE A 198 2.69 -18.26 29.94
N TYR A 199 1.52 -17.75 29.58
CA TYR A 199 1.32 -17.09 28.29
C TYR A 199 0.90 -15.64 28.49
N GLU A 200 1.34 -14.77 27.60
CA GLU A 200 1.11 -13.33 27.61
C GLU A 200 0.40 -12.89 26.33
N TYR A 201 -0.53 -11.94 26.47
CA TYR A 201 -1.14 -11.21 25.38
C TYR A 201 -0.88 -9.72 25.53
N ARG A 202 -0.78 -9.03 24.39
CA ARG A 202 -0.55 -7.59 24.31
C ARG A 202 -1.70 -6.94 23.55
N PHE A 203 -2.38 -6.02 24.20
CA PHE A 203 -3.62 -5.45 23.66
C PHE A 203 -3.36 -4.53 22.47
N ILE A 204 -4.35 -4.44 21.60
CA ILE A 204 -4.29 -3.65 20.38
C ILE A 204 -5.23 -2.45 20.52
N ASN A 205 -4.68 -1.25 20.34
CA ASN A 205 -5.43 -0.01 20.25
C ASN A 205 -5.82 0.24 18.79
N ARG A 206 -7.10 0.56 18.53
CA ARG A 206 -7.65 0.64 17.18
C ARG A 206 -8.30 1.99 16.91
N ASN A 207 -8.36 2.40 15.65
CA ASN A 207 -9.22 3.52 15.25
C ASN A 207 -10.69 3.05 15.23
N PRO A 208 -11.63 3.70 15.95
CA PRO A 208 -13.04 3.36 15.90
C PRO A 208 -13.67 3.44 14.49
N GLU A 209 -13.12 4.26 13.59
CA GLU A 209 -13.61 4.39 12.20
C GLU A 209 -13.09 3.26 11.30
N HIS A 210 -11.93 2.69 11.63
CA HIS A 210 -11.18 1.74 10.80
C HIS A 210 -10.54 0.62 11.64
N LEU A 211 -11.38 -0.11 12.36
CA LEU A 211 -10.98 -1.05 13.43
C LEU A 211 -9.97 -2.14 13.03
N PHE A 212 -9.98 -2.59 11.78
CA PHE A 212 -9.16 -3.74 11.34
C PHE A 212 -7.94 -3.33 10.52
N THR A 213 -7.94 -2.13 9.95
CA THR A 213 -6.86 -1.63 9.10
C THR A 213 -5.95 -0.64 9.83
N GLU A 214 -6.47 0.04 10.85
CA GLU A 214 -5.73 1.06 11.60
C GLU A 214 -5.63 0.63 13.06
N TYR A 215 -4.50 0.00 13.39
CA TYR A 215 -4.24 -0.54 14.70
C TYR A 215 -2.81 -0.27 15.15
N LEU A 216 -2.60 -0.25 16.46
CA LEU A 216 -1.32 -0.12 17.13
C LEU A 216 -1.27 -1.13 18.27
N ILE A 217 -0.22 -1.94 18.36
CA ILE A 217 0.01 -2.79 19.52
C ILE A 217 0.39 -1.87 20.69
N GLY A 218 -0.44 -1.87 21.73
CA GLY A 218 -0.24 -1.06 22.93
C GLY A 218 0.81 -1.66 23.87
N SER A 219 1.12 -0.90 24.91
CA SER A 219 1.97 -1.31 26.02
C SER A 219 1.24 -2.18 27.07
N ARG A 220 -0.09 -2.27 27.00
CA ARG A 220 -0.90 -3.09 27.90
C ARG A 220 -0.66 -4.57 27.66
N THR A 221 -0.42 -5.31 28.74
CA THR A 221 -0.20 -6.75 28.71
C THR A 221 -0.99 -7.48 29.79
N VAL A 222 -1.31 -8.75 29.53
CA VAL A 222 -2.00 -9.63 30.46
C VAL A 222 -1.39 -11.03 30.37
N GLN A 223 -1.33 -11.73 31.50
CA GLN A 223 -0.74 -13.06 31.58
C GLN A 223 -1.72 -14.08 32.14
N ALA A 224 -1.74 -15.27 31.55
CA ALA A 224 -2.43 -16.44 32.06
C ALA A 224 -1.42 -17.44 32.62
N ARG A 225 -1.72 -17.98 33.81
CA ARG A 225 -0.94 -19.01 34.49
C ARG A 225 -1.87 -20.12 34.96
N ALA A 226 -1.37 -21.35 34.97
CA ALA A 226 -2.07 -22.46 35.57
C ALA A 226 -1.11 -23.30 36.40
N ALA A 227 -1.60 -23.85 37.51
CA ALA A 227 -0.87 -24.76 38.36
C ALA A 227 -1.72 -26.03 38.56
N CYS A 228 -1.17 -27.20 38.23
CA CYS A 228 -1.87 -28.46 38.24
C CYS A 228 -1.16 -29.49 39.12
N THR A 229 -1.93 -30.18 39.96
CA THR A 229 -1.47 -31.34 40.70
C THR A 229 -2.09 -32.61 40.10
N ARG A 230 -1.24 -33.57 39.71
CA ARG A 230 -1.69 -34.89 39.28
C ARG A 230 -2.13 -35.70 40.49
N LEU A 231 -3.32 -36.28 40.42
CA LEU A 231 -3.87 -37.18 41.42
C LEU A 231 -3.65 -38.64 41.03
N GLU A 232 -3.48 -39.50 42.04
CA GLU A 232 -3.45 -40.95 41.86
C GLU A 232 -4.88 -41.45 41.71
N THR A 233 -5.17 -42.20 40.64
CA THR A 233 -6.50 -42.75 40.35
C THR A 233 -6.60 -44.22 40.74
N LYS A 234 -7.76 -44.65 41.24
CA LYS A 234 -8.03 -46.05 41.59
C LYS A 234 -8.95 -46.67 40.53
N GLY A 235 -8.35 -47.37 39.59
CA GLY A 235 -9.07 -48.08 38.54
C GLY A 235 -9.80 -47.15 37.55
N GLY A 236 -10.93 -47.64 37.03
CA GLY A 236 -11.81 -46.94 36.09
C GLY A 236 -12.69 -45.87 36.74
N TYR A 237 -13.38 -45.10 35.91
CA TYR A 237 -14.59 -44.41 36.37
C TYR A 237 -15.71 -45.42 36.58
N PHE A 238 -16.64 -45.12 37.49
CA PHE A 238 -17.80 -45.97 37.77
C PHE A 238 -19.05 -45.11 37.91
N ARG A 239 -20.21 -45.72 37.69
CA ARG A 239 -21.51 -45.08 37.86
C ARG A 239 -22.07 -45.49 39.22
N GLU A 240 -22.41 -44.52 40.05
CA GLU A 240 -23.01 -44.81 41.36
C GLU A 240 -24.51 -45.08 41.18
N GLU A 241 -25.00 -46.16 41.80
CA GLU A 241 -26.40 -46.60 41.65
C GLU A 241 -27.41 -45.63 42.31
N SER A 242 -26.98 -44.84 43.31
CA SER A 242 -27.87 -43.98 44.09
C SER A 242 -28.31 -42.70 43.37
N ASP A 243 -27.41 -42.09 42.59
CA ASP A 243 -27.63 -40.81 41.89
C ASP A 243 -27.47 -40.94 40.37
N ASN A 244 -27.05 -42.11 39.88
CA ASN A 244 -26.78 -42.38 38.47
C ASN A 244 -25.69 -41.48 37.87
N LEU A 245 -24.81 -40.93 38.72
CA LEU A 245 -23.70 -40.05 38.34
C LEU A 245 -22.39 -40.82 38.17
N LEU A 246 -21.46 -40.24 37.42
CA LEU A 246 -20.15 -40.85 37.13
C LEU A 246 -19.09 -40.31 38.08
N TYR A 247 -18.35 -41.20 38.72
CA TYR A 247 -17.29 -40.84 39.66
C TYR A 247 -15.97 -41.52 39.33
N VAL A 248 -14.88 -40.89 39.75
CA VAL A 248 -13.56 -41.51 39.84
C VAL A 248 -13.02 -41.35 41.26
N GLU A 249 -12.49 -42.45 41.81
CA GLU A 249 -11.77 -42.40 43.09
C GLU A 249 -10.32 -41.95 42.84
N ALA A 250 -9.96 -40.82 43.41
CA ALA A 250 -8.60 -40.29 43.32
C ALA A 250 -8.10 -39.74 44.65
N ARG A 251 -6.77 -39.64 44.80
CA ARG A 251 -6.14 -39.04 45.97
C ARG A 251 -4.96 -38.16 45.59
N TYR A 252 -4.70 -37.18 46.44
CA TYR A 252 -3.41 -36.51 46.47
C TYR A 252 -2.32 -37.52 46.86
N PRO A 253 -1.06 -37.33 46.43
CA PRO A 253 0.05 -38.17 46.85
C PRO A 253 0.12 -38.25 48.39
N GLY A 254 -0.11 -39.43 48.95
CA GLY A 254 -0.15 -39.67 50.40
C GLY A 254 -1.44 -39.26 51.14
N GLY A 255 -2.47 -38.79 50.42
CA GLY A 255 -3.77 -38.38 50.99
C GLY A 255 -4.83 -39.50 51.02
N PRO A 256 -6.02 -39.23 51.60
CA PRO A 256 -7.14 -40.15 51.56
C PRO A 256 -7.77 -40.20 50.16
N TRP A 257 -8.33 -41.36 49.80
CA TRP A 257 -9.15 -41.53 48.59
C TRP A 257 -10.43 -40.71 48.70
N LYS A 258 -10.70 -39.91 47.67
CA LYS A 258 -11.91 -39.09 47.54
C LYS A 258 -12.57 -39.38 46.20
N ARG A 259 -13.89 -39.25 46.16
CA ARG A 259 -14.68 -39.36 44.93
C ARG A 259 -14.71 -38.01 44.24
N HIS A 260 -14.44 -38.00 42.95
CA HIS A 260 -14.55 -36.82 42.09
C HIS A 260 -15.64 -37.05 41.04
N HIS A 261 -16.57 -36.11 40.95
CA HIS A 261 -17.67 -36.17 39.98
C HIS A 261 -17.15 -35.87 38.57
N LEU A 262 -17.62 -36.65 37.59
CA LEU A 262 -17.28 -36.53 36.17
C LEU A 262 -18.59 -36.35 35.36
N PRO A 263 -19.01 -35.12 35.04
CA PRO A 263 -20.29 -34.90 34.35
C PRO A 263 -20.38 -35.61 33.00
N GLU A 264 -19.23 -35.75 32.33
CA GLU A 264 -19.07 -36.47 31.07
C GLU A 264 -17.70 -37.13 30.99
N VAL A 265 -17.61 -38.19 30.19
CA VAL A 265 -16.37 -38.93 29.94
C VAL A 265 -16.37 -39.44 28.50
N VAL A 266 -15.23 -39.33 27.82
CA VAL A 266 -15.04 -39.86 26.46
C VAL A 266 -13.76 -40.68 26.41
N ASP A 267 -13.84 -41.90 25.88
CA ASP A 267 -12.70 -42.82 25.76
C ASP A 267 -11.54 -42.21 24.97
N GLY A 268 -10.33 -42.34 25.52
CA GLY A 268 -9.09 -41.84 24.92
C GLY A 268 -9.05 -40.32 24.69
N SER A 269 -9.83 -39.56 25.46
CA SER A 269 -9.95 -38.10 25.34
C SER A 269 -9.81 -37.42 26.71
N ILE A 270 -9.58 -36.11 26.68
CA ILE A 270 -9.55 -35.24 27.86
C ILE A 270 -10.89 -34.51 28.01
N THR A 271 -11.44 -34.60 29.21
CA THR A 271 -12.58 -33.81 29.69
C THR A 271 -12.09 -32.73 30.64
N TRP A 272 -12.48 -31.49 30.37
CA TRP A 272 -12.19 -30.32 31.17
C TRP A 272 -13.43 -29.94 31.97
N ILE A 273 -13.31 -29.86 33.28
CA ILE A 273 -14.43 -29.61 34.19
C ILE A 273 -14.09 -28.38 35.02
N ALA A 274 -14.85 -27.30 34.91
CA ALA A 274 -14.67 -26.10 35.72
C ALA A 274 -15.71 -26.00 36.83
N HIS A 275 -15.28 -25.50 37.97
CA HIS A 275 -16.07 -25.38 39.19
C HIS A 275 -16.50 -23.94 39.41
N PHE A 276 -17.79 -23.71 39.61
CA PHE A 276 -18.35 -22.38 39.85
C PHE A 276 -18.24 -21.92 41.31
N THR A 277 -18.31 -22.88 42.24
CA THR A 277 -18.47 -22.61 43.68
C THR A 277 -17.18 -22.71 44.48
N VAL A 278 -16.11 -23.21 43.85
CA VAL A 278 -14.81 -23.38 44.50
C VAL A 278 -13.99 -22.12 44.31
N ASP A 279 -13.89 -21.33 45.38
CA ASP A 279 -13.07 -20.13 45.39
C ASP A 279 -11.57 -20.49 45.46
N CYS A 280 -10.82 -20.12 44.42
CA CYS A 280 -9.36 -20.21 44.38
C CYS A 280 -8.67 -18.84 44.41
N GLY A 281 -9.42 -17.77 44.69
CA GLY A 281 -8.97 -16.39 44.73
C GLY A 281 -9.54 -15.54 43.59
N PRO A 282 -9.28 -14.21 43.61
CA PRO A 282 -9.74 -13.32 42.56
C PRO A 282 -9.10 -13.70 41.21
N ARG A 283 -9.89 -13.62 40.13
CA ARG A 283 -9.44 -13.89 38.74
C ARG A 283 -8.96 -15.33 38.52
N CYS A 284 -9.40 -16.25 39.37
CA CYS A 284 -9.01 -17.66 39.36
C CYS A 284 -10.22 -18.55 39.17
N THR A 285 -10.07 -19.60 38.36
CA THR A 285 -11.05 -20.70 38.24
C THR A 285 -10.38 -22.03 38.56
N SER A 286 -11.03 -22.82 39.41
CA SER A 286 -10.61 -24.19 39.73
C SER A 286 -11.15 -25.16 38.68
N LEU A 287 -10.27 -26.02 38.16
CA LEU A 287 -10.61 -27.04 37.16
C LEU A 287 -10.20 -28.44 37.62
N THR A 288 -11.04 -29.41 37.31
CA THR A 288 -10.71 -30.83 37.29
C THR A 288 -10.51 -31.27 35.84
N VAL A 289 -9.39 -31.90 35.54
CA VAL A 289 -9.08 -32.40 34.19
C VAL A 289 -8.96 -33.90 34.25
N PHE A 290 -9.76 -34.60 33.46
CA PHE A 290 -9.78 -36.06 33.42
C PHE A 290 -9.42 -36.57 32.03
N GLN A 291 -8.36 -37.37 31.94
CA GLN A 291 -7.99 -38.11 30.75
C GLN A 291 -8.38 -39.57 30.95
N ASN A 292 -9.34 -40.04 30.15
CA ASN A 292 -9.80 -41.41 30.21
C ASN A 292 -8.91 -42.35 29.39
N SER A 293 -8.66 -43.54 29.92
CA SER A 293 -7.87 -44.58 29.26
C SER A 293 -8.54 -45.10 27.98
N ASP A 294 -7.72 -45.64 27.08
CA ASP A 294 -8.16 -46.37 25.90
C ASP A 294 -7.37 -47.67 25.73
N ILE A 295 -7.73 -48.44 24.70
CA ILE A 295 -7.17 -49.78 24.45
C ILE A 295 -5.75 -49.71 23.86
N ALA A 296 -5.32 -48.55 23.32
CA ALA A 296 -4.16 -48.47 22.45
C ALA A 296 -3.01 -47.62 23.01
N THR A 297 -3.26 -46.34 23.33
CA THR A 297 -2.20 -45.35 23.56
C THR A 297 -2.26 -44.75 24.97
N ILE A 298 -3.46 -44.49 25.48
CA ILE A 298 -3.68 -43.92 26.81
C ILE A 298 -3.96 -45.09 27.76
N THR A 299 -2.90 -45.68 28.30
CA THR A 299 -2.98 -46.96 29.03
C THR A 299 -3.60 -46.87 30.43
N HIS A 300 -3.76 -45.67 30.99
CA HIS A 300 -4.31 -45.46 32.32
C HIS A 300 -4.99 -44.10 32.45
N ASN A 301 -5.95 -44.03 33.37
CA ASN A 301 -6.66 -42.80 33.69
C ASN A 301 -5.74 -41.80 34.39
N SER A 302 -5.80 -40.54 33.98
CA SER A 302 -5.09 -39.45 34.65
C SER A 302 -6.09 -38.38 35.08
N LEU A 303 -5.99 -37.96 36.34
CA LEU A 303 -6.83 -36.90 36.91
C LEU A 303 -5.92 -35.79 37.43
N PHE A 304 -6.27 -34.55 37.13
CA PHE A 304 -5.55 -33.36 37.57
C PHE A 304 -6.52 -32.40 38.26
N GLN A 305 -6.05 -31.79 39.34
CA GLN A 305 -6.69 -30.61 39.93
C GLN A 305 -5.83 -29.39 39.64
N CYS A 306 -6.43 -28.40 39.01
CA CYS A 306 -5.74 -27.25 38.44
C CYS A 306 -6.38 -25.95 38.91
N ASN A 307 -5.56 -24.96 39.21
CA ASN A 307 -5.99 -23.58 39.37
C ASN A 307 -5.50 -22.79 38.17
N SER A 308 -6.43 -22.24 37.39
CA SER A 308 -6.13 -21.34 36.27
C SER A 308 -6.36 -19.91 36.73
N THR A 309 -5.42 -19.01 36.48
CA THR A 309 -5.47 -17.62 36.95
C THR A 309 -5.08 -16.66 35.84
N LEU A 310 -5.89 -15.60 35.66
CA LEU A 310 -5.58 -14.50 34.77
C LEU A 310 -5.10 -13.28 35.58
N LEU A 311 -3.82 -12.93 35.43
CA LEU A 311 -3.22 -11.81 36.15
C LEU A 311 -3.82 -10.47 35.71
N PRO A 312 -3.81 -9.44 36.58
CA PRO A 312 -4.25 -8.09 36.22
C PRO A 312 -3.58 -7.58 34.96
N VAL A 313 -4.32 -6.81 34.16
CA VAL A 313 -3.74 -6.10 33.02
C VAL A 313 -2.76 -5.06 33.56
N THR A 314 -1.54 -5.03 33.03
CA THR A 314 -0.48 -4.09 33.43
C THR A 314 0.01 -3.29 32.23
N GLY A 315 0.64 -2.14 32.47
CA GLY A 315 1.04 -1.22 31.41
C GLY A 315 -0.10 -0.30 30.99
N GLY A 316 0.08 0.43 29.88
CA GLY A 316 -0.93 1.35 29.34
C GLY A 316 -0.81 2.79 29.82
N GLU A 317 0.09 3.10 30.77
CA GLU A 317 0.30 4.46 31.28
C GLU A 317 0.88 5.40 30.21
N GLN A 318 1.55 4.84 29.19
CA GLN A 318 2.03 5.59 28.03
C GLN A 318 0.97 5.71 26.92
N ASP A 319 -0.02 4.83 26.92
CA ASP A 319 -1.02 4.74 25.85
C ASP A 319 -2.22 5.65 26.10
N PHE A 320 -2.54 5.89 27.37
CA PHE A 320 -3.72 6.62 27.79
C PHE A 320 -3.38 7.73 28.79
N THR A 321 -4.02 8.88 28.60
CA THR A 321 -3.89 10.06 29.47
C THR A 321 -5.25 10.46 30.04
N ASN A 322 -5.27 10.88 31.31
CA ASN A 322 -6.46 11.40 32.02
C ASN A 322 -7.68 10.46 31.98
N LEU A 323 -7.48 9.18 32.29
CA LEU A 323 -8.57 8.20 32.38
C LEU A 323 -9.45 8.43 33.62
N ASN A 324 -10.77 8.34 33.44
CA ASN A 324 -11.73 8.25 34.54
C ASN A 324 -11.77 6.83 35.15
N GLU A 325 -12.24 6.67 36.38
CA GLU A 325 -12.33 5.36 37.05
C GLU A 325 -13.21 4.34 36.26
N ASP A 326 -14.29 4.80 35.64
CA ASP A 326 -15.12 3.95 34.79
C ASP A 326 -14.34 3.46 33.55
N GLU A 327 -13.59 4.36 32.89
CA GLU A 327 -12.76 4.01 31.73
C GLU A 327 -11.66 3.03 32.12
N ARG A 328 -11.07 3.19 33.32
CA ARG A 328 -10.09 2.24 33.86
C ARG A 328 -10.71 0.85 34.03
N THR A 329 -11.94 0.76 34.50
CA THR A 329 -12.64 -0.52 34.66
C THR A 329 -12.83 -1.23 33.31
N HIS A 330 -13.20 -0.50 32.26
CA HIS A 330 -13.30 -1.04 30.90
C HIS A 330 -11.93 -1.47 30.30
N ILE A 331 -10.86 -0.72 30.59
CA ILE A 331 -9.52 -0.92 30.00
C ILE A 331 -8.74 -2.04 30.70
N TYR A 332 -8.85 -2.16 32.03
CA TYR A 332 -8.07 -3.11 32.85
C TYR A 332 -8.89 -4.34 33.29
N GLY A 333 -10.21 -4.25 33.17
CA GLY A 333 -11.16 -5.34 33.38
C GLY A 333 -11.51 -5.61 34.83
N THR A 334 -12.58 -6.39 35.01
CA THR A 334 -13.09 -6.81 36.32
C THR A 334 -12.57 -8.19 36.70
N ASP A 335 -12.68 -8.54 37.99
CA ASP A 335 -12.27 -9.87 38.45
C ASP A 335 -13.20 -10.97 37.94
N GLU A 336 -14.49 -10.68 37.81
CA GLU A 336 -15.48 -11.61 37.24
C GLU A 336 -15.17 -11.95 35.78
N TRP A 337 -14.87 -10.93 34.96
CA TRP A 337 -14.48 -11.14 33.57
C TRP A 337 -13.23 -12.02 33.46
N ALA A 338 -12.25 -11.80 34.34
CA ALA A 338 -11.00 -12.55 34.38
C ALA A 338 -11.18 -13.99 34.89
N THR A 339 -12.07 -14.23 35.86
CA THR A 339 -12.44 -15.57 36.31
C THR A 339 -13.06 -16.38 35.18
N ILE A 340 -13.98 -15.76 34.41
CA ILE A 340 -14.55 -16.39 33.21
C ILE A 340 -13.45 -16.70 32.18
N ALA A 341 -12.50 -15.79 31.95
CA ALA A 341 -11.37 -16.03 31.06
C ALA A 341 -10.56 -17.28 31.47
N ALA A 342 -10.27 -17.40 32.78
CA ALA A 342 -9.42 -18.45 33.34
C ALA A 342 -10.03 -19.86 33.17
N GLY A 343 -11.36 -19.98 33.20
CA GLY A 343 -12.08 -21.24 33.03
C GLY A 343 -12.57 -21.54 31.59
N SER A 344 -12.24 -20.67 30.63
CA SER A 344 -12.83 -20.66 29.28
C SER A 344 -12.81 -21.99 28.52
N ILE A 345 -11.85 -22.89 28.79
CA ILE A 345 -11.76 -24.20 28.13
C ILE A 345 -12.91 -25.16 28.48
N ALA A 346 -13.51 -25.01 29.67
CA ALA A 346 -14.51 -25.96 30.18
C ALA A 346 -15.94 -25.38 30.16
N TRP A 347 -16.08 -24.09 29.88
CA TRP A 347 -17.36 -23.40 29.98
C TRP A 347 -18.39 -23.84 28.96
N THR A 348 -19.63 -23.98 29.41
CA THR A 348 -20.81 -24.25 28.59
C THR A 348 -21.88 -23.18 28.85
N GLY A 349 -22.64 -22.83 27.82
CA GLY A 349 -23.79 -21.92 27.93
C GLY A 349 -25.04 -22.53 28.60
N THR A 350 -24.91 -23.71 29.17
CA THR A 350 -25.97 -24.45 29.86
C THR A 350 -25.45 -24.93 31.19
N ILE A 351 -26.34 -24.97 32.19
CA ILE A 351 -26.08 -25.63 33.46
C ILE A 351 -26.92 -26.91 33.53
N SER A 352 -26.31 -28.01 33.96
CA SER A 352 -27.01 -29.27 34.19
C SER A 352 -27.66 -29.28 35.58
N GLU A 353 -28.96 -29.60 35.64
CA GLU A 353 -29.65 -29.86 36.92
C GLU A 353 -29.03 -31.06 37.66
N GLN A 354 -28.40 -31.98 36.93
CA GLN A 354 -27.75 -33.16 37.47
C GLN A 354 -26.48 -32.84 38.27
N ASP A 355 -25.89 -31.66 38.07
CA ASP A 355 -24.64 -31.20 38.71
C ASP A 355 -24.89 -30.23 39.88
N ASN A 356 -26.12 -30.15 40.39
CA ASN A 356 -26.56 -29.14 41.37
C ASN A 356 -26.18 -27.70 40.97
N TYR A 357 -26.06 -27.45 39.66
CA TYR A 357 -25.66 -26.17 39.10
C TYR A 357 -24.23 -25.70 39.46
N THR A 358 -23.31 -26.62 39.77
CA THR A 358 -21.96 -26.27 40.29
C THR A 358 -20.79 -26.55 39.35
N LEU A 359 -21.02 -27.29 38.27
CA LEU A 359 -19.98 -27.76 37.35
C LEU A 359 -20.37 -27.49 35.90
N ASN A 360 -19.38 -27.12 35.10
CA ASN A 360 -19.46 -27.11 33.64
C ASN A 360 -18.36 -28.01 33.11
N ALA A 361 -18.67 -28.82 32.10
CA ALA A 361 -17.71 -29.74 31.51
C ALA A 361 -17.74 -29.69 29.99
N ARG A 362 -16.56 -29.82 29.38
CA ARG A 362 -16.39 -30.05 27.94
C ARG A 362 -15.32 -31.07 27.63
N SER A 363 -15.66 -31.96 26.71
CA SER A 363 -14.80 -33.01 26.20
C SER A 363 -14.40 -32.68 24.78
N TYR A 364 -13.10 -32.71 24.51
CA TYR A 364 -12.58 -32.45 23.17
C TYR A 364 -12.23 -33.75 22.48
N LEU A 365 -12.49 -33.80 21.17
CA LEU A 365 -12.20 -34.97 20.35
C LEU A 365 -10.72 -35.35 20.45
N ARG A 366 -10.47 -36.66 20.62
CA ARG A 366 -9.14 -37.26 20.61
C ARG A 366 -8.30 -36.78 19.42
N GLY A 367 -7.07 -36.37 19.71
CA GLY A 367 -6.10 -35.91 18.71
C GLY A 367 -6.24 -34.43 18.35
N SER A 368 -7.20 -33.72 18.95
CA SER A 368 -7.21 -32.25 18.92
C SER A 368 -6.12 -31.67 19.82
N GLU A 369 -5.79 -30.40 19.61
CA GLU A 369 -4.83 -29.66 20.42
C GLU A 369 -5.19 -29.65 21.92
N TRP A 370 -6.50 -29.62 22.21
CA TRP A 370 -7.06 -29.58 23.56
C TRP A 370 -7.32 -30.98 24.17
N SER A 371 -7.04 -32.05 23.40
CA SER A 371 -7.13 -33.44 23.83
C SER A 371 -6.08 -34.27 23.09
N PRO A 372 -4.77 -34.08 23.42
CA PRO A 372 -3.68 -34.77 22.76
C PRO A 372 -3.77 -36.29 22.93
N TYR A 373 -3.37 -37.03 21.90
CA TYR A 373 -3.47 -38.50 21.90
C TYR A 373 -2.21 -39.16 22.46
N HIS A 374 -1.86 -38.81 23.69
CA HIS A 374 -0.81 -39.41 24.51
C HIS A 374 -1.08 -39.12 25.98
N ILE A 375 -0.41 -39.82 26.90
CA ILE A 375 -0.57 -39.58 28.35
C ILE A 375 0.01 -38.20 28.69
N VAL A 376 -0.85 -37.26 29.09
CA VAL A 376 -0.44 -35.88 29.37
C VAL A 376 0.21 -35.77 30.75
N SER A 377 1.16 -34.83 30.86
CA SER A 377 1.78 -34.45 32.14
C SER A 377 1.06 -33.27 32.79
N ALA A 378 1.26 -33.06 34.10
CA ALA A 378 0.69 -31.88 34.79
C ALA A 378 1.14 -30.57 34.12
N THR A 379 2.42 -30.47 33.77
CA THR A 379 2.99 -29.30 33.07
C THR A 379 2.41 -29.07 31.68
N GLU A 380 1.97 -30.14 31.00
CA GLU A 380 1.31 -30.02 29.71
C GLU A 380 -0.12 -29.51 29.87
N VAL A 381 -0.86 -30.02 30.85
CA VAL A 381 -2.19 -29.52 31.21
C VAL A 381 -2.13 -28.05 31.62
N GLU A 382 -1.14 -27.64 32.41
CA GLU A 382 -0.91 -26.22 32.77
C GLU A 382 -0.72 -25.35 31.53
N LYS A 383 0.11 -25.80 30.57
CA LYS A 383 0.35 -25.07 29.32
C LYS A 383 -0.91 -24.97 28.48
N LEU A 384 -1.70 -26.03 28.37
CA LEU A 384 -2.96 -26.03 27.63
C LEU A 384 -3.98 -25.07 28.25
N LEU A 385 -4.12 -25.07 29.58
CA LEU A 385 -5.00 -24.14 30.31
C LEU A 385 -4.59 -22.68 30.09
N ALA A 386 -3.32 -22.36 30.35
CA ALA A 386 -2.82 -21.01 30.21
C ALA A 386 -2.93 -20.51 28.76
N ARG A 387 -2.64 -21.38 27.78
CA ARG A 387 -2.77 -21.09 26.35
C ARG A 387 -4.23 -20.81 25.95
N TYR A 388 -5.17 -21.63 26.40
CA TYR A 388 -6.58 -21.47 26.05
C TYR A 388 -7.15 -20.17 26.66
N ALA A 389 -6.85 -19.94 27.94
CA ALA A 389 -7.30 -18.74 28.65
C ALA A 389 -6.77 -17.46 28.02
N ILE A 390 -5.46 -17.40 27.71
CA ILE A 390 -4.90 -16.22 27.04
C ILE A 390 -5.44 -16.07 25.61
N GLY A 391 -5.69 -17.19 24.93
CA GLY A 391 -6.26 -17.20 23.59
C GLY A 391 -7.66 -16.61 23.58
N ALA A 392 -8.48 -16.96 24.58
CA ALA A 392 -9.81 -16.37 24.74
C ALA A 392 -9.74 -14.85 24.89
N VAL A 393 -8.79 -14.34 25.69
CA VAL A 393 -8.56 -12.89 25.83
C VAL A 393 -8.11 -12.26 24.51
N ALA A 394 -7.18 -12.90 23.80
CA ALA A 394 -6.64 -12.38 22.54
C ALA A 394 -7.67 -12.32 21.42
N ALA A 395 -8.51 -13.36 21.30
CA ALA A 395 -9.61 -13.40 20.32
C ALA A 395 -10.74 -12.44 20.71
N PHE A 396 -10.98 -12.24 22.01
CA PHE A 396 -11.90 -11.20 22.49
C PHE A 396 -11.38 -9.79 22.16
N ASP A 397 -10.09 -9.50 22.33
CA ASP A 397 -9.53 -8.22 21.87
C ASP A 397 -9.44 -8.09 20.34
N ASP A 398 -9.68 -9.15 19.58
CA ASP A 398 -9.76 -9.08 18.13
C ASP A 398 -11.20 -8.82 17.64
N HIS A 399 -12.17 -9.57 18.18
CA HIS A 399 -13.55 -9.63 17.66
C HIS A 399 -14.65 -9.29 18.69
N GLY A 400 -14.29 -9.12 19.95
CA GLY A 400 -15.22 -8.92 21.06
C GLY A 400 -15.77 -7.50 21.18
N LEU A 401 -16.36 -7.23 22.34
CA LEU A 401 -16.96 -5.93 22.64
C LEU A 401 -15.90 -4.84 22.70
N ARG A 402 -16.28 -3.65 22.25
CA ARG A 402 -15.39 -2.50 22.14
C ARG A 402 -15.86 -1.34 22.99
N PHE A 403 -14.92 -0.72 23.67
CA PHE A 403 -15.09 0.53 24.38
C PHE A 403 -14.28 1.64 23.67
N SER A 404 -14.84 2.84 23.56
CA SER A 404 -14.19 3.98 22.91
C SER A 404 -13.71 4.98 23.96
N VAL A 405 -12.40 5.01 24.20
CA VAL A 405 -11.75 5.97 25.10
C VAL A 405 -11.60 7.30 24.36
N LYS A 406 -12.05 8.39 24.97
CA LYS A 406 -12.08 9.71 24.33
C LYS A 406 -10.80 10.49 24.60
N GLY A 407 -10.42 11.35 23.65
CA GLY A 407 -9.38 12.38 23.85
C GLY A 407 -7.97 11.84 24.11
N GLN A 408 -7.53 10.87 23.33
CA GLN A 408 -6.23 10.20 23.48
C GLN A 408 -5.27 10.55 22.34
N PHE A 409 -3.97 10.60 22.63
CA PHE A 409 -2.92 10.90 21.63
C PHE A 409 -2.47 9.69 20.81
N THR A 410 -3.07 8.53 21.06
CA THR A 410 -2.67 7.24 20.50
C THR A 410 -3.64 6.72 19.43
N LYS A 411 -4.50 7.58 18.85
CA LYS A 411 -5.38 7.18 17.73
C LYS A 411 -4.52 6.81 16.51
N PRO A 412 -4.46 5.53 16.12
CA PRO A 412 -3.69 5.13 14.94
C PRO A 412 -4.43 5.59 13.68
N VAL A 413 -3.71 6.15 12.73
CA VAL A 413 -4.21 6.56 11.42
C VAL A 413 -3.20 6.09 10.38
N LEU A 414 -3.67 5.73 9.18
CA LEU A 414 -2.79 5.31 8.11
C LEU A 414 -1.84 6.46 7.71
N GLY A 415 -0.55 6.29 7.98
CA GLY A 415 0.48 7.21 7.53
C GLY A 415 0.73 7.07 6.02
N GLN A 416 1.28 8.12 5.39
CA GLN A 416 1.79 8.05 4.03
C GLN A 416 3.32 8.09 4.08
N GLN A 417 3.97 7.12 3.44
CA GLN A 417 5.42 7.07 3.31
C GLN A 417 5.81 7.32 1.85
N LEU A 418 6.72 8.27 1.65
CA LEU A 418 7.32 8.51 0.35
C LEU A 418 8.46 7.51 0.14
N ASN A 419 8.29 6.59 -0.80
CA ASN A 419 9.36 5.68 -1.21
C ASN A 419 10.01 6.23 -2.49
N VAL A 420 11.29 6.59 -2.43
CA VAL A 420 12.00 7.21 -3.56
C VAL A 420 13.10 6.30 -4.05
N ASP A 421 12.97 5.85 -5.29
CA ASP A 421 14.06 5.14 -5.97
C ASP A 421 15.05 6.15 -6.57
N TRP A 422 15.99 6.59 -5.74
CA TRP A 422 16.95 7.63 -6.10
C TRP A 422 17.75 7.32 -7.37
N ILE A 423 18.08 6.05 -7.64
CA ILE A 423 18.86 5.67 -8.82
C ILE A 423 18.08 6.00 -10.11
N TRP A 424 16.80 5.63 -10.17
CA TRP A 424 15.95 5.89 -11.33
C TRP A 424 15.67 7.38 -11.49
N VAL A 425 15.38 8.07 -10.38
CA VAL A 425 15.16 9.53 -10.38
C VAL A 425 16.39 10.28 -10.87
N LEU A 426 17.58 9.96 -10.34
CA LEU A 426 18.84 10.59 -10.74
C LEU A 426 19.20 10.25 -12.20
N SER A 427 18.96 9.03 -12.65
CA SER A 427 19.19 8.63 -14.04
C SER A 427 18.29 9.41 -15.00
N LEU A 428 17.00 9.58 -14.66
CA LEU A 428 16.05 10.35 -15.46
C LEU A 428 16.42 11.83 -15.50
N LEU A 429 16.75 12.43 -14.35
CA LEU A 429 17.22 13.81 -14.27
C LEU A 429 18.51 14.00 -15.08
N GLY A 430 19.46 13.08 -14.94
CA GLY A 430 20.71 13.06 -15.71
C GLY A 430 20.46 12.96 -17.21
N ALA A 431 19.52 12.11 -17.65
CA ALA A 431 19.14 11.99 -19.06
C ALA A 431 18.52 13.29 -19.61
N ILE A 432 17.64 13.95 -18.84
CA ILE A 432 17.05 15.24 -19.23
C ILE A 432 18.14 16.30 -19.40
N CYS A 433 19.04 16.45 -18.42
CA CYS A 433 20.17 17.37 -18.50
C CYS A 433 21.10 17.02 -19.67
N GLY A 434 21.36 15.74 -19.91
CA GLY A 434 22.16 15.25 -21.01
C GLY A 434 21.58 15.61 -22.39
N ILE A 435 20.27 15.44 -22.57
CA ILE A 435 19.57 15.83 -23.82
C ILE A 435 19.66 17.34 -24.05
N GLN A 436 19.42 18.15 -23.00
CA GLN A 436 19.56 19.61 -23.10
C GLN A 436 20.98 20.04 -23.45
N PHE A 437 21.97 19.44 -22.79
CA PHE A 437 23.38 19.72 -23.05
C PHE A 437 23.77 19.34 -24.48
N ALA A 438 23.38 18.16 -24.96
CA ALA A 438 23.63 17.72 -26.32
C ALA A 438 22.96 18.64 -27.36
N ALA A 439 21.72 19.09 -27.11
CA ALA A 439 21.03 20.04 -27.97
C ALA A 439 21.75 21.40 -28.03
N LEU A 440 22.26 21.88 -26.89
CA LEU A 440 23.03 23.13 -26.79
C LEU A 440 24.38 23.02 -27.51
N VAL A 441 25.10 21.91 -27.35
CA VAL A 441 26.35 21.64 -28.09
C VAL A 441 26.09 21.57 -29.59
N ALA A 442 25.03 20.87 -30.02
CA ALA A 442 24.63 20.81 -31.42
C ALA A 442 24.31 22.19 -31.99
N LEU A 443 23.61 23.03 -31.21
CA LEU A 443 23.35 24.42 -31.55
C LEU A 443 24.65 25.20 -31.71
N LEU A 444 25.58 25.15 -30.77
CA LEU A 444 26.84 25.90 -30.87
C LEU A 444 27.66 25.51 -32.11
N VAL A 445 27.75 24.21 -32.42
CA VAL A 445 28.51 23.70 -33.59
C VAL A 445 27.86 24.12 -34.92
N LEU A 446 26.52 24.15 -34.99
CA LEU A 446 25.78 24.43 -36.22
C LEU A 446 25.49 25.92 -36.41
N ALA A 447 25.21 26.65 -35.33
CA ALA A 447 24.90 28.07 -35.33
C ALA A 447 26.11 28.92 -35.72
N ASN A 448 27.33 28.53 -35.32
CA ASN A 448 28.55 29.26 -35.69
C ASN A 448 28.82 29.31 -37.21
N LYS A 449 28.02 28.61 -38.03
CA LYS A 449 28.15 28.57 -39.49
C LYS A 449 27.09 29.40 -40.22
N ALA A 450 26.15 30.03 -39.51
CA ALA A 450 25.06 30.78 -40.11
C ALA A 450 24.79 32.09 -39.38
N ILE A 451 24.46 33.13 -40.14
CA ILE A 451 23.97 34.39 -39.58
C ILE A 451 22.57 34.14 -39.04
N ILE A 452 22.37 34.33 -37.74
CA ILE A 452 21.07 34.24 -37.10
C ILE A 452 20.41 35.60 -37.26
N ARG A 453 19.19 35.60 -37.81
CA ARG A 453 18.39 36.81 -37.98
C ARG A 453 17.26 36.82 -36.95
N ASP A 454 16.91 38.00 -36.47
CA ASP A 454 15.85 38.17 -35.49
C ASP A 454 14.49 37.68 -36.00
N ASP A 455 13.72 37.09 -35.10
CA ASP A 455 12.37 36.53 -35.33
C ASP A 455 11.28 37.61 -35.49
N SER A 456 11.65 38.89 -35.63
CA SER A 456 10.66 39.94 -35.82
C SER A 456 9.99 39.83 -37.19
N PHE A 457 8.67 40.05 -37.23
CA PHE A 457 7.90 40.00 -38.48
C PHE A 457 8.44 40.98 -39.54
N VAL A 458 8.96 42.13 -39.11
CA VAL A 458 9.58 43.14 -39.98
C VAL A 458 10.88 42.63 -40.58
N SER A 459 11.72 42.00 -39.75
CA SER A 459 12.97 41.38 -40.19
C SER A 459 12.71 40.27 -41.20
N LEU A 460 11.70 39.42 -40.96
CA LEU A 460 11.31 38.35 -41.88
C LEU A 460 10.71 38.90 -43.18
N ALA A 461 9.88 39.95 -43.11
CA ALA A 461 9.32 40.62 -44.29
C ALA A 461 10.42 41.22 -45.18
N MET A 462 11.43 41.85 -44.56
CA MET A 462 12.60 42.34 -45.28
C MET A 462 13.41 41.22 -45.94
N LEU A 463 13.49 40.03 -45.32
CA LEU A 463 14.16 38.86 -45.90
C LEU A 463 13.37 38.30 -47.11
N LEU A 464 12.05 38.33 -47.08
CA LEU A 464 11.19 37.85 -48.16
C LEU A 464 11.04 38.86 -49.31
N ARG A 465 11.55 40.09 -49.17
CA ARG A 465 11.48 41.16 -50.17
C ARG A 465 11.89 40.73 -51.59
N PRO A 466 12.95 39.94 -51.84
CA PRO A 466 13.32 39.52 -53.19
C PRO A 466 12.29 38.60 -53.84
N ILE A 467 11.60 37.78 -53.04
CA ILE A 467 10.52 36.92 -53.52
C ILE A 467 9.35 37.79 -53.94
N VAL A 468 8.96 38.77 -53.12
CA VAL A 468 7.87 39.71 -53.40
C VAL A 468 8.18 40.57 -54.64
N ASN A 469 9.38 41.14 -54.72
CA ASN A 469 9.83 41.94 -55.87
C ASN A 469 9.77 41.15 -57.19
N ARG A 470 9.92 39.83 -57.15
CA ARG A 470 9.90 38.96 -58.34
C ARG A 470 8.50 38.65 -58.83
N ILE A 471 7.50 38.69 -57.95
CA ILE A 471 6.09 38.57 -58.32
C ILE A 471 5.60 39.91 -58.88
N GLY A 472 5.99 41.01 -58.23
CA GLY A 472 5.58 42.37 -58.56
C GLY A 472 4.19 42.71 -58.01
N GLU A 473 3.57 43.77 -58.53
CA GLU A 473 2.25 44.25 -58.08
C GLU A 473 1.12 43.21 -58.28
N GLU A 474 1.29 42.28 -59.21
CA GLU A 474 0.39 41.13 -59.47
C GLU A 474 0.23 40.21 -58.23
N GLY A 475 1.16 40.27 -57.28
CA GLY A 475 1.18 39.39 -56.11
C GLY A 475 0.49 39.93 -54.86
N MET A 476 0.09 41.21 -54.84
CA MET A 476 -0.33 41.88 -53.60
C MET A 476 -1.64 41.36 -53.01
N GLY A 477 -2.49 40.69 -53.80
CA GLY A 477 -3.74 40.08 -53.35
C GLY A 477 -3.70 38.56 -53.19
N LEU A 478 -2.55 37.92 -53.46
CA LEU A 478 -2.43 36.46 -53.44
C LEU A 478 -2.18 35.95 -52.01
N SER A 479 -2.83 34.83 -51.67
CA SER A 479 -2.55 34.09 -50.45
C SER A 479 -1.16 33.43 -50.51
N GLY A 480 -0.61 33.07 -49.34
CA GLY A 480 0.71 32.43 -49.27
C GLY A 480 0.83 31.13 -50.07
N GLU A 481 -0.27 30.39 -50.26
CA GLU A 481 -0.30 29.19 -51.12
C GLU A 481 -0.34 29.56 -52.61
N GLU A 482 -1.13 30.57 -53.00
CA GLU A 482 -1.18 31.05 -54.39
C GLU A 482 0.15 31.68 -54.84
N ILE A 483 0.87 32.32 -53.92
CA ILE A 483 2.22 32.86 -54.15
C ILE A 483 3.21 31.74 -54.49
N LYS A 484 3.13 30.58 -53.84
CA LYS A 484 4.01 29.42 -54.09
C LYS A 484 3.75 28.79 -55.46
N GLU A 485 2.52 28.90 -55.97
CA GLU A 485 2.13 28.34 -57.27
C GLU A 485 2.31 29.31 -58.44
N HIS A 486 2.62 30.58 -58.16
CA HIS A 486 2.76 31.62 -59.18
C HIS A 486 3.80 31.25 -60.25
N PRO A 487 3.51 31.41 -61.56
CA PRO A 487 4.37 30.94 -62.65
C PRO A 487 5.80 31.52 -62.63
N LYS A 488 6.00 32.72 -62.06
CA LYS A 488 7.33 33.34 -61.91
C LYS A 488 8.21 32.69 -60.83
N LEU A 489 7.61 31.95 -59.90
CA LEU A 489 8.25 31.32 -58.74
C LEU A 489 8.19 29.79 -58.76
N LYS A 490 7.23 29.23 -59.51
CA LYS A 490 7.05 27.79 -59.68
C LYS A 490 8.34 27.14 -60.20
N PHE A 491 8.80 26.09 -59.53
CA PHE A 491 10.03 25.32 -59.81
C PHE A 491 11.37 26.05 -59.58
N LYS A 492 11.37 27.21 -58.91
CA LYS A 492 12.62 27.86 -58.51
C LYS A 492 13.01 27.49 -57.08
N ARG A 493 14.26 27.07 -56.91
CA ARG A 493 14.84 26.82 -55.59
C ARG A 493 15.53 28.05 -55.06
N VAL A 494 15.39 28.24 -53.75
CA VAL A 494 15.90 29.39 -53.00
C VAL A 494 16.86 28.95 -51.91
N ARG A 495 17.91 29.73 -51.65
CA ARG A 495 18.89 29.50 -50.57
C ARG A 495 19.03 30.76 -49.74
N TYR A 496 19.16 30.61 -48.43
CA TYR A 496 19.48 31.71 -47.53
C TYR A 496 20.99 31.96 -47.52
N GLY A 497 21.42 33.22 -47.62
CA GLY A 497 22.84 33.58 -47.61
C GLY A 497 23.09 35.05 -47.30
N TYR A 498 24.28 35.55 -47.62
CA TYR A 498 24.62 36.97 -47.48
C TYR A 498 25.43 37.48 -48.67
N ARG A 499 25.33 38.79 -48.91
CA ARG A 499 26.18 39.56 -49.82
C ARG A 499 27.13 40.42 -48.99
N GLU A 500 28.38 40.52 -49.40
CA GLU A 500 29.30 41.52 -48.85
C GLU A 500 28.88 42.89 -49.41
N GLY A 501 28.67 43.86 -48.53
CA GLY A 501 28.35 45.24 -48.95
C GLY A 501 29.57 45.88 -49.60
N ASP A 502 29.35 46.66 -50.65
CA ASP A 502 30.44 47.42 -51.29
C ASP A 502 30.91 48.53 -50.35
N LYS A 503 32.23 48.69 -50.20
CA LYS A 503 32.88 49.80 -49.47
C LYS A 503 32.44 49.99 -48.01
N GLY A 504 32.45 48.93 -47.21
CA GLY A 504 32.26 49.02 -45.75
C GLY A 504 30.80 49.06 -45.29
N GLU A 505 29.85 48.86 -46.20
CA GLU A 505 28.45 48.61 -45.85
C GLU A 505 28.28 47.25 -45.11
N PRO A 506 27.34 47.16 -44.16
CA PRO A 506 27.09 45.93 -43.41
C PRO A 506 26.68 44.79 -44.34
N LYS A 507 27.10 43.56 -44.00
CA LYS A 507 26.76 42.36 -44.79
C LYS A 507 25.25 42.22 -44.91
N GLN A 508 24.73 42.25 -46.14
CA GLN A 508 23.30 42.16 -46.39
C GLN A 508 22.88 40.70 -46.52
N VAL A 509 22.02 40.23 -45.62
CA VAL A 509 21.44 38.89 -45.66
C VAL A 509 20.31 38.86 -46.68
N ASP A 510 20.34 37.89 -47.61
CA ASP A 510 19.37 37.81 -48.70
C ASP A 510 19.04 36.37 -49.14
N ILE A 511 17.98 36.22 -49.95
CA ILE A 511 17.55 34.96 -50.56
C ILE A 511 18.07 34.85 -52.00
N PHE A 512 18.83 33.82 -52.29
CA PHE A 512 19.45 33.55 -53.60
C PHE A 512 18.67 32.52 -54.39
N PHE A 513 18.46 32.76 -55.68
CA PHE A 513 17.79 31.80 -56.56
C PHE A 513 18.79 30.93 -57.32
N GLU A 514 18.48 29.64 -57.45
CA GLU A 514 19.30 28.67 -58.19
C GLU A 514 19.47 29.12 -59.67
N GLY A 515 20.73 29.13 -60.14
CA GLY A 515 21.10 29.39 -61.53
C GLY A 515 21.46 30.84 -61.92
N LYS A 516 20.88 31.87 -61.28
CA LYS A 516 21.17 33.29 -61.64
C LYS A 516 22.12 33.99 -60.67
N ASP A 517 22.03 33.66 -59.38
CA ASP A 517 22.80 34.32 -58.32
C ASP A 517 23.98 33.45 -57.82
N THR A 518 24.33 32.40 -58.55
CA THR A 518 25.40 31.43 -58.21
C THR A 518 26.80 32.02 -58.26
N LEU A 519 26.99 33.15 -58.94
CA LEU A 519 28.30 33.82 -59.08
C LEU A 519 28.65 34.74 -57.90
N GLU A 520 27.67 35.18 -57.09
CA GLU A 520 27.88 36.17 -56.02
C GLU A 520 27.88 35.55 -54.61
N GLY A 521 27.34 34.35 -54.43
CA GLY A 521 27.21 33.72 -53.10
C GLY A 521 28.44 32.89 -52.70
N LYS A 522 29.22 33.34 -51.71
CA LYS A 522 30.29 32.51 -51.09
C LYS A 522 29.69 31.35 -50.28
N GLU A 523 30.31 30.17 -50.35
CA GLU A 523 29.79 28.94 -49.73
C GLU A 523 29.99 28.82 -48.21
N ARG A 524 30.89 29.58 -47.58
CA ARG A 524 31.19 29.47 -46.13
C ARG A 524 31.53 30.81 -45.49
N TRP A 525 31.05 31.00 -44.26
CA TRP A 525 31.35 32.15 -43.40
C TRP A 525 32.78 32.05 -42.84
N THR A 526 33.51 33.16 -42.83
CA THR A 526 34.81 33.31 -42.16
C THR A 526 34.57 33.80 -40.72
N PRO A 527 35.12 33.15 -39.69
CA PRO A 527 34.93 33.58 -38.31
C PRO A 527 35.60 34.94 -38.05
N GLY A 528 34.81 35.89 -37.53
CA GLY A 528 35.26 37.23 -37.15
C GLY A 528 34.14 38.04 -36.47
N LEU A 529 34.52 39.00 -35.62
CA LEU A 529 33.58 39.94 -34.98
C LEU A 529 33.00 40.88 -36.04
N TYR A 530 31.69 40.84 -36.22
CA TYR A 530 30.94 41.77 -37.05
C TYR A 530 29.96 42.50 -36.13
N ASN A 531 30.37 43.69 -35.66
CA ASN A 531 29.50 44.63 -34.99
C ASN A 531 28.78 45.50 -36.01
#